data_AF-A0A351CL24-F1
#
_entry.id   AF-A0A351CL24-F1
#
_cell.length_a   1.000
_cell.length_b   1.000
_cell.length_c   1.000
_cell.angle_alpha   90.00
_cell.angle_beta   90.00
_cell.angle_gamma   90.00
#
_symmetry.space_group_name_H-M   'P 1'
#
loop_
_entity.id
_entity.type
_entity.pdbx_description
1 polymer ?
#
loop_
_entity_poly.entity_id
_entity_poly.type
_entity_poly.pdbx_seq_one_letter_code
_entity_poly.pdbx_strand_id
1 'polypeptide(L)'
;MEFILGLVRWVVIIVLLGVVLFRIFRIIRPFETGLVERLGKFHREAKSGLNIVIPGLERIIIVDMREQVIDVPPQEVITKDNVTITVDAIIYYEPTDPKKLVYNVGDFIQAATKLAQTNLRNVVGDLELDAALTSRETINTQLKLIL
;
A
#
# COMPACT_ATOMS: atom_id res chain seq x y z
N MET A 1 15.29 -5.30 -55.21
CA MET A 1 15.39 -4.50 -53.96
C MET A 1 14.03 -4.34 -53.29
N GLU A 2 12.99 -3.93 -54.03
CA GLU A 2 11.59 -3.80 -53.57
C GLU A 2 11.04 -5.03 -52.82
N PHE A 3 11.26 -6.24 -53.33
CA PHE A 3 10.73 -7.48 -52.73
C PHE A 3 11.37 -7.81 -51.36
N ILE A 4 12.67 -7.51 -51.22
CA ILE A 4 13.41 -7.72 -49.97
C ILE A 4 12.95 -6.70 -48.91
N LEU A 5 12.74 -5.44 -49.32
CA LEU A 5 12.17 -4.39 -48.46
C LEU A 5 10.74 -4.74 -48.00
N GLY A 6 9.91 -5.30 -48.87
CA GLY A 6 8.56 -5.76 -48.52
C GLY A 6 8.57 -6.88 -47.47
N LEU A 7 9.46 -7.87 -47.62
CA LEU A 7 9.57 -9.00 -46.71
C LEU A 7 10.11 -8.56 -45.32
N VAL A 8 11.12 -7.69 -45.30
CA VAL A 8 11.65 -7.09 -44.06
C VAL A 8 10.55 -6.30 -43.34
N ARG A 9 9.72 -5.53 -44.06
CA ARG A 9 8.60 -4.78 -43.47
C ARG A 9 7.59 -5.69 -42.76
N TRP A 10 7.21 -6.81 -43.39
CA TRP A 10 6.28 -7.77 -42.79
C TRP A 10 6.86 -8.47 -41.56
N VAL A 11 8.14 -8.84 -41.60
CA VAL A 11 8.85 -9.44 -40.45
C VAL A 11 8.86 -8.46 -39.28
N VAL A 12 9.18 -7.19 -39.51
CA VAL A 12 9.16 -6.15 -38.46
C VAL A 12 7.76 -5.97 -37.87
N ILE A 13 6.71 -5.96 -38.70
CA ILE A 13 5.32 -5.85 -38.23
C ILE A 13 4.93 -7.05 -37.36
N ILE A 14 5.26 -8.27 -37.79
CA ILE A 14 4.95 -9.50 -37.04
C ILE A 14 5.68 -9.51 -35.69
N VAL A 15 6.95 -9.15 -35.67
CA VAL A 15 7.74 -9.06 -34.43
C VAL A 15 7.17 -7.99 -33.50
N LEU A 16 6.83 -6.82 -34.03
CA LEU A 16 6.20 -5.74 -33.26
C LEU A 16 4.86 -6.19 -32.66
N LEU A 17 4.01 -6.83 -33.46
CA LEU A 17 2.71 -7.34 -33.03
C LEU A 17 2.88 -8.42 -31.94
N GLY A 18 3.86 -9.32 -32.11
CA GLY A 18 4.20 -10.35 -31.14
C GLY A 18 4.65 -9.77 -29.80
N VAL A 19 5.48 -8.73 -29.80
CA VAL A 19 5.92 -8.03 -28.57
C VAL A 19 4.75 -7.35 -27.86
N VAL A 20 3.84 -6.71 -28.60
CA VAL A 20 2.65 -6.08 -28.03
C VAL A 20 1.72 -7.12 -27.41
N LEU A 21 1.49 -8.24 -28.09
CA LEU A 21 0.68 -9.36 -27.60
C LEU A 21 1.29 -9.99 -26.34
N PHE A 22 2.60 -10.14 -26.28
CA PHE A 22 3.26 -10.73 -25.10
C PHE A 22 3.16 -9.82 -23.87
N ARG A 23 3.15 -8.49 -24.06
CA ARG A 23 2.95 -7.53 -22.97
C ARG A 23 1.54 -7.56 -22.36
N ILE A 24 0.59 -8.24 -22.99
CA ILE A 24 -0.78 -8.37 -22.48
C ILE A 24 -0.83 -9.30 -21.26
N PHE A 25 0.02 -10.32 -21.24
CA PHE A 25 0.03 -11.31 -20.18
C PHE A 25 0.86 -10.81 -19.00
N ARG A 26 0.20 -10.61 -17.86
CA ARG A 26 0.87 -10.25 -16.61
C ARG A 26 0.53 -11.26 -15.53
N ILE A 27 1.56 -11.81 -14.91
CA ILE A 27 1.43 -12.78 -13.84
C ILE A 27 1.47 -12.02 -12.52
N ILE A 28 0.43 -12.21 -11.69
CA ILE A 28 0.32 -11.64 -10.35
C ILE A 28 0.64 -12.74 -9.35
N ARG A 29 1.44 -12.41 -8.34
CA ARG A 29 1.85 -13.38 -7.32
C ARG A 29 0.67 -13.75 -6.39
N PRO A 30 0.71 -14.92 -5.74
CA PRO A 30 -0.35 -15.35 -4.82
C PRO A 30 -0.66 -14.36 -3.69
N PHE A 31 0.35 -13.69 -3.17
CA PHE A 31 0.24 -12.74 -2.05
C PHE A 31 -0.01 -11.29 -2.48
N GLU A 32 -0.21 -11.05 -3.77
CA GLU A 32 -0.47 -9.73 -4.34
C GLU A 32 -1.86 -9.71 -4.98
N THR A 33 -2.56 -8.58 -4.88
CA THR A 33 -3.77 -8.32 -5.64
C THR A 33 -3.55 -7.12 -6.56
N GLY A 34 -3.85 -7.30 -7.84
CA GLY A 34 -3.81 -6.21 -8.81
C GLY A 34 -5.14 -5.47 -8.88
N LEU A 35 -5.11 -4.15 -8.93
CA LEU A 35 -6.27 -3.31 -9.26
C LEU A 35 -6.07 -2.79 -10.68
N VAL A 36 -6.98 -3.16 -11.58
CA VAL A 36 -6.91 -2.74 -12.98
C VAL A 36 -7.77 -1.50 -13.17
N GLU A 37 -7.11 -0.42 -13.55
CA GLU A 37 -7.70 0.83 -14.00
C GLU A 37 -7.80 0.82 -15.53
N ARG A 38 -8.94 1.25 -16.08
CA ARG A 38 -9.10 1.50 -17.51
C ARG A 38 -9.53 2.95 -17.69
N LEU A 39 -8.74 3.72 -18.45
CA LEU A 39 -9.04 5.13 -18.74
C LEU A 39 -9.37 5.97 -17.49
N GLY A 40 -8.63 5.76 -16.40
CA GLY A 40 -8.79 6.51 -15.14
C GLY A 40 -9.96 6.05 -14.27
N LYS A 41 -10.64 4.95 -14.59
CA LYS A 41 -11.67 4.35 -13.74
C LYS A 41 -11.24 2.96 -13.31
N PHE A 42 -11.56 2.60 -12.06
CA PHE A 42 -11.45 1.23 -11.60
C PHE A 42 -12.34 0.32 -12.45
N HIS A 43 -11.77 -0.75 -13.00
CA HIS A 43 -12.49 -1.70 -13.83
C HIS A 43 -12.71 -3.03 -13.10
N ARG A 44 -11.64 -3.62 -12.56
CA ARG A 44 -11.69 -4.94 -11.92
C ARG A 44 -10.50 -5.20 -11.00
N GLU A 45 -10.67 -6.17 -10.12
CA GLU A 45 -9.59 -6.79 -9.36
C GLU A 45 -8.98 -7.95 -10.16
N ALA A 46 -7.67 -7.94 -10.29
CA ALA A 46 -6.87 -8.97 -10.90
C ALA A 46 -6.36 -9.88 -9.78
N LYS A 47 -6.98 -11.06 -9.68
CA LYS A 47 -6.65 -12.10 -8.70
C LYS A 47 -5.31 -12.73 -9.03
N SER A 48 -4.74 -13.46 -8.07
CA SER A 48 -3.49 -14.19 -8.25
C SER A 48 -3.51 -15.10 -9.49
N GLY A 49 -2.41 -15.11 -10.25
CA GLY A 49 -2.26 -15.91 -11.46
C GLY A 49 -2.17 -15.06 -12.74
N LEU A 50 -2.51 -15.69 -13.87
CA LEU A 50 -2.38 -15.09 -15.18
C LEU A 50 -3.52 -14.09 -15.43
N ASN A 51 -3.17 -12.81 -15.57
CA ASN A 51 -4.12 -11.75 -15.89
C ASN A 51 -3.78 -11.13 -17.24
N ILE A 52 -4.84 -10.81 -17.98
CA ILE A 52 -4.78 -10.15 -19.28
C ILE A 52 -4.96 -8.65 -19.03
N VAL A 53 -3.94 -7.85 -19.32
CA VAL A 53 -3.96 -6.40 -19.16
C VAL A 53 -3.55 -5.75 -20.46
N ILE A 54 -4.38 -4.90 -21.04
CA ILE A 54 -4.10 -4.28 -22.34
C ILE A 54 -3.09 -3.13 -22.13
N PRO A 55 -1.83 -3.27 -22.61
CA PRO A 55 -0.82 -2.24 -22.42
C PRO A 55 -1.24 -0.95 -23.12
N GLY A 56 -1.22 0.17 -22.40
CA GLY A 56 -1.54 1.51 -22.92
C GLY A 56 -2.96 1.98 -22.60
N LEU A 57 -3.95 1.08 -22.50
CA LEU A 57 -5.33 1.44 -22.10
C LEU A 57 -5.60 1.14 -20.62
N GLU A 58 -4.94 0.10 -20.10
CA GLU A 58 -5.10 -0.37 -18.75
C GLU A 58 -3.83 -0.16 -17.93
N ARG A 59 -4.01 0.29 -16.69
CA ARG A 59 -2.97 0.40 -15.68
C ARG A 59 -3.27 -0.56 -14.54
N ILE A 60 -2.24 -1.22 -14.04
CA ILE A 60 -2.36 -2.14 -12.91
C ILE A 60 -1.61 -1.56 -11.70
N ILE A 61 -2.30 -1.45 -10.57
CA ILE A 61 -1.72 -1.12 -9.27
C ILE A 61 -1.65 -2.41 -8.48
N ILE A 62 -0.46 -2.78 -8.01
CA ILE A 62 -0.26 -4.03 -7.26
C ILE A 62 -0.23 -3.68 -5.78
N VAL A 63 -1.07 -4.35 -4.99
CA VAL A 63 -1.12 -4.22 -3.53
C VAL A 63 -0.64 -5.53 -2.92
N ASP A 64 0.28 -5.44 -1.97
CA ASP A 64 0.72 -6.59 -1.16
C ASP A 64 -0.34 -6.86 -0.09
N MET A 65 -0.81 -8.10 0.00
CA MET A 65 -1.84 -8.50 0.95
C MET A 65 -1.25 -9.07 2.24
N ARG A 66 0.07 -9.07 2.40
CA ARG A 66 0.74 -9.56 3.60
C ARG A 66 0.72 -8.50 4.71
N GLU A 67 1.00 -8.95 5.92
CA GLU A 67 1.26 -8.03 7.04
C GLU A 67 2.47 -7.14 6.72
N GLN A 68 2.28 -5.85 6.89
CA GLN A 68 3.27 -4.82 6.67
C GLN A 68 3.45 -3.99 7.95
N VAL A 69 4.63 -3.39 8.06
CA VAL A 69 5.02 -2.61 9.23
C VAL A 69 5.20 -1.15 8.84
N ILE A 70 4.67 -0.25 9.66
CA ILE A 70 4.90 1.19 9.59
C ILE A 70 5.59 1.63 10.87
N ASP A 71 6.77 2.22 10.72
CA ASP A 71 7.48 2.87 11.82
C ASP A 71 6.92 4.28 12.05
N VAL A 72 6.44 4.55 13.26
CA VAL A 72 6.01 5.88 13.67
C VAL A 72 7.22 6.61 14.26
N PRO A 73 7.62 7.77 13.72
CA PRO A 73 8.80 8.45 14.20
C PRO A 73 8.59 8.94 15.63
N PRO A 74 9.66 8.96 16.47
CA PRO A 74 9.58 9.36 17.86
C PRO A 74 9.02 10.77 18.03
N GLN A 75 8.19 10.97 19.06
CA GLN A 75 7.63 12.28 19.41
C GLN A 75 7.85 12.60 20.88
N GLU A 76 8.14 13.87 21.16
CA GLU A 76 8.13 14.40 22.53
C GLU A 76 6.69 14.67 22.98
N VAL A 77 6.34 14.10 24.14
CA VAL A 77 5.03 14.24 24.77
C VAL A 77 5.23 14.58 26.24
N ILE A 78 4.35 15.43 26.76
CA ILE A 78 4.32 15.80 28.18
C ILE A 78 3.24 14.94 28.84
N THR A 79 3.62 14.19 29.87
CA THR A 79 2.71 13.36 30.68
C THR A 79 1.88 14.22 31.63
N LYS A 80 0.88 13.62 32.25
CA LYS A 80 -0.03 14.30 33.20
C LYS A 80 0.68 14.92 34.40
N ASP A 81 1.80 14.34 34.82
CA ASP A 81 2.68 14.79 35.91
C ASP A 81 3.76 15.79 35.44
N ASN A 82 3.60 16.36 34.24
CA ASN A 82 4.47 17.39 33.66
C ASN A 82 5.92 16.94 33.43
N VAL A 83 6.10 15.66 33.11
CA VAL A 83 7.39 15.10 32.68
C VAL A 83 7.42 15.01 31.16
N THR A 84 8.53 15.41 30.54
CA THR A 84 8.73 15.27 29.10
C THR A 84 9.37 13.91 28.79
N ILE A 85 8.70 13.10 27.97
CA ILE A 85 9.22 11.82 27.50
C ILE A 85 9.15 11.73 25.98
N THR A 86 10.04 10.92 25.41
CA THR A 86 10.01 10.58 23.99
C THR A 86 9.36 9.20 23.82
N VAL A 87 8.36 9.12 22.95
CA VAL A 87 7.64 7.87 22.66
C VAL A 87 7.61 7.61 21.16
N ASP A 88 7.85 6.36 20.80
CA ASP A 88 7.77 5.80 19.45
C ASP A 88 6.84 4.58 19.42
N ALA A 89 6.43 4.17 18.22
CA ALA A 89 5.54 3.02 18.05
C ALA A 89 5.73 2.36 16.69
N ILE A 90 5.32 1.10 16.61
CA ILE A 90 5.33 0.29 15.39
C ILE A 90 3.89 -0.17 15.12
N ILE A 91 3.40 0.06 13.91
CA ILE A 91 2.06 -0.35 13.48
C ILE A 91 2.18 -1.54 12.54
N TYR A 92 1.51 -2.63 12.89
CA TYR A 92 1.33 -3.79 12.02
C TYR A 92 -0.06 -3.68 11.36
N TYR A 93 -0.11 -3.77 10.04
CA TYR A 93 -1.37 -3.76 9.30
C TYR A 93 -1.37 -4.81 8.19
N GLU A 94 -2.54 -5.39 7.92
CA GLU A 94 -2.77 -6.31 6.82
C GLU A 94 -3.93 -5.75 5.97
N PRO A 95 -3.70 -5.49 4.67
CA PRO A 95 -4.78 -5.06 3.78
C PRO A 95 -5.89 -6.12 3.66
N THR A 96 -7.11 -5.76 4.06
CA THR A 96 -8.29 -6.62 3.88
C THR A 96 -8.99 -6.40 2.55
N ASP A 97 -9.07 -5.15 2.10
CA ASP A 97 -9.68 -4.73 0.83
C ASP A 97 -8.70 -3.81 0.08
N PRO A 98 -8.03 -4.30 -0.98
CA PRO A 98 -7.03 -3.51 -1.70
C PRO A 98 -7.65 -2.32 -2.43
N LYS A 99 -8.91 -2.44 -2.87
CA LYS A 99 -9.61 -1.35 -3.56
C LYS A 99 -9.83 -0.19 -2.60
N LYS A 100 -10.35 -0.46 -1.39
CA LYS A 100 -10.54 0.59 -0.39
C LYS A 100 -9.20 1.21 0.03
N LEU A 101 -8.16 0.39 0.23
CA LEU A 101 -6.84 0.86 0.62
C LEU A 101 -6.28 1.91 -0.37
N VAL A 102 -6.40 1.65 -1.67
CA VAL A 102 -5.81 2.52 -2.71
C VAL A 102 -6.71 3.71 -3.07
N TYR A 103 -8.03 3.53 -3.11
CA TYR A 103 -8.94 4.57 -3.62
C TYR A 103 -9.58 5.44 -2.53
N ASN A 104 -9.72 4.96 -1.29
CA ASN A 104 -10.39 5.73 -0.24
C ASN A 104 -9.41 6.60 0.55
N VAL A 105 -8.12 6.28 0.54
CA VAL A 105 -7.09 7.02 1.27
C VAL A 105 -5.96 7.36 0.29
N GLY A 106 -5.66 8.65 0.14
CA GLY A 106 -4.66 9.10 -0.83
C GLY A 106 -3.25 8.58 -0.50
N ASP A 107 -2.81 8.77 0.74
CA ASP A 107 -1.58 8.18 1.28
C ASP A 107 -1.91 7.51 2.62
N PHE A 108 -2.15 6.20 2.54
CA PHE A 108 -2.51 5.39 3.70
C PHE A 108 -1.41 5.41 4.77
N ILE A 109 -0.15 5.28 4.37
CA ILE A 109 0.98 5.20 5.30
C ILE A 109 1.11 6.52 6.06
N GLN A 110 1.04 7.65 5.37
CA GLN A 110 1.12 8.96 6.00
C GLN A 110 -0.09 9.23 6.91
N ALA A 111 -1.30 8.87 6.47
CA ALA A 111 -2.53 9.06 7.26
C ALA A 111 -2.48 8.22 8.55
N ALA A 112 -2.13 6.94 8.45
CA ALA A 112 -1.99 6.04 9.59
C ALA A 112 -0.91 6.53 10.57
N THR A 113 0.24 6.97 10.06
CA THR A 113 1.33 7.52 10.88
C THR A 113 0.86 8.75 11.66
N LYS A 114 0.21 9.72 11.01
CA LYS A 114 -0.28 10.94 11.66
C LYS A 114 -1.37 10.66 12.69
N LEU A 115 -2.27 9.72 12.38
CA LEU A 115 -3.32 9.30 13.29
C LEU A 115 -2.72 8.64 14.54
N ALA A 116 -1.78 7.71 14.36
CA ALA A 116 -1.08 7.07 15.47
C ALA A 116 -0.32 8.09 16.33
N GLN A 117 0.39 9.03 15.73
CA GLN A 117 1.08 10.11 16.47
C GLN A 117 0.12 10.95 17.32
N THR A 118 -1.04 11.29 16.77
CA THR A 118 -2.05 12.07 17.49
C THR A 118 -2.62 11.27 18.66
N ASN A 119 -2.93 9.99 18.44
CA ASN A 119 -3.44 9.11 19.49
C ASN A 119 -2.39 8.81 20.57
N LEU A 120 -1.14 8.58 20.19
CA LEU A 120 -0.03 8.41 21.13
C LEU A 120 0.12 9.63 22.02
N ARG A 121 0.10 10.85 21.45
CA ARG A 121 0.15 12.08 22.23
C ARG A 121 -1.01 12.19 23.22
N ASN A 122 -2.24 11.86 22.79
CA ASN A 122 -3.42 11.96 23.65
C ASN A 122 -3.37 10.93 24.80
N VAL A 123 -3.11 9.66 24.49
CA VAL A 123 -3.07 8.58 25.49
C VAL A 123 -1.94 8.80 26.49
N VAL A 124 -0.74 9.15 26.02
CA VAL A 124 0.41 9.38 26.91
C VAL A 124 0.24 10.67 27.72
N GLY A 125 -0.40 11.70 27.15
CA GLY A 125 -0.72 12.94 27.87
C GLY A 125 -1.68 12.75 29.03
N ASP A 126 -2.59 11.77 28.94
CA ASP A 126 -3.56 11.45 29.99
C ASP A 126 -2.99 10.54 31.09
N LEU A 127 -1.80 9.96 30.88
CA LEU A 127 -1.12 9.05 31.82
C LEU A 127 -0.02 9.76 32.61
N GLU A 128 0.23 9.29 33.83
CA GLU A 128 1.42 9.63 34.61
C GLU A 128 2.63 8.81 34.13
N LEU A 129 3.86 9.30 34.33
CA LEU A 129 5.08 8.64 33.86
C LEU A 129 5.16 7.15 34.24
N ASP A 130 4.89 6.84 35.51
CA ASP A 130 4.99 5.47 36.03
C ASP A 130 3.94 4.54 35.38
N ALA A 131 2.74 5.06 35.17
CA ALA A 131 1.67 4.35 34.47
C ALA A 131 2.01 4.12 32.99
N ALA A 132 2.64 5.09 32.31
CA ALA A 132 3.09 4.95 30.94
C ALA A 132 4.17 3.85 30.77
N LEU A 133 5.03 3.66 31.77
CA LEU A 133 6.07 2.62 31.77
C LEU A 133 5.52 1.22 32.08
N THR A 134 4.55 1.12 33.00
CA THR A 134 4.02 -0.16 33.48
C THR A 134 2.81 -0.66 32.67
N SER A 135 2.03 0.24 32.04
CA SER A 135 0.76 -0.08 31.38
C SER A 135 0.86 -0.31 29.87
N ARG A 136 1.96 -0.92 29.40
CA ARG A 136 2.18 -1.18 27.96
C ARG A 136 1.04 -1.97 27.30
N GLU A 137 0.46 -2.92 28.02
CA GLU A 137 -0.63 -3.76 27.53
C GLU A 137 -1.97 -3.00 27.42
N THR A 138 -2.22 -2.09 28.36
CA THR A 138 -3.38 -1.19 28.37
C THR A 138 -3.29 -0.16 27.24
N ILE A 139 -2.11 0.41 27.02
CA ILE A 139 -1.83 1.35 25.92
C ILE A 139 -2.04 0.65 24.56
N ASN A 140 -1.51 -0.56 24.39
CA ASN A 140 -1.70 -1.34 23.17
C ASN A 140 -3.17 -1.66 22.89
N THR A 141 -3.96 -1.95 23.93
CA THR A 141 -5.40 -2.24 23.78
C THR A 141 -6.18 -0.99 23.38
N GLN A 142 -5.88 0.16 23.97
CA GLN A 142 -6.53 1.43 23.61
C GLN A 142 -6.17 1.88 22.20
N LEU A 143 -4.91 1.73 21.78
CA LEU A 143 -4.47 2.11 20.43
C LEU A 143 -5.08 1.20 19.34
N LYS A 144 -5.26 -0.10 19.61
CA LYS A 144 -5.93 -1.03 18.68
C LYS A 144 -7.40 -0.70 18.42
N LEU A 145 -8.09 -0.01 19.33
CA LEU A 145 -9.51 0.31 19.18
C LEU A 145 -9.77 1.52 18.26
N ILE A 146 -8.73 2.31 17.97
CA ILE A 146 -8.84 3.57 17.24
C ILE A 146 -8.39 3.41 15.77
N LEU A 147 -7.68 2.33 15.43
CA LEU A 147 -7.16 1.97 14.11
C LEU A 147 -8.02 0.88 13.45
#